data_AF-A0A7V5ZHQ2-F1
#
_entry.id   AF-A0A7V5ZHQ2-F1
#
_cell.length_a   1.000
_cell.length_b   1.000
_cell.length_c   1.000
_cell.angle_alpha   90.00
_cell.angle_beta   90.00
_cell.angle_gamma   90.00
#
_symmetry.space_group_name_H-M   'P 1'
#
loop_
_entity.id
_entity.type
_entity.pdbx_description
1 polymer ?
#
loop_
_entity_poly.entity_id
_entity_poly.type
_entity_poly.pdbx_seq_one_letter_code
_entity_poly.pdbx_strand_id
1 'polypeptide(L)'
;MGALSVLLVAAALHGGQLPVWDAVRRFPDASYWPGVGQQRTANMLAEIRRDVGSQMRWAGPGPQQLAARWAAGRLSSDEKVAILLGGADFHDPSMLPAYAAALRSGEHRVRQAALIGLHWLLGEPAPDATELPADSPTWEQAARAVELLAQVAQRRSLVAIWVDSYLTAAGLPREGRFALVRTGEQCLAAIREIATPADLDALVALWPLLVSQEHRYSLMGTIEMVSLQKFVEIAKSPRGGWGPKVFYDASVRRVDEWVGSRCGWVDGEAMVRRKATEVGAESDTGALGGWLAISRVDYPPVWPTVADALLAYGAPAVFLNRQEPSDPRNGEAMRQLREHFPVTMEALAPKWSSKPAQVR
;
A
#
# COMPACT_ATOMS: atom_id res chain seq x y z
N MET A 1 -19.65 27.89 -40.06
CA MET A 1 -18.37 27.64 -39.36
C MET A 1 -18.54 28.16 -37.93
N GLY A 2 -18.46 27.39 -36.84
CA GLY A 2 -18.18 25.97 -36.69
C GLY A 2 -18.96 25.42 -35.50
N ALA A 3 -19.60 24.27 -35.72
CA ALA A 3 -20.07 23.37 -34.68
C ALA A 3 -18.85 22.52 -34.27
N LEU A 4 -18.22 22.85 -33.14
CA LEU A 4 -17.09 22.09 -32.60
C LEU A 4 -16.93 22.39 -31.10
N SER A 5 -17.95 22.06 -30.30
CA SER A 5 -17.85 22.15 -28.82
C SER A 5 -18.71 21.14 -28.05
N VAL A 6 -19.18 20.05 -28.68
CA VAL A 6 -20.04 19.05 -28.00
C VAL A 6 -19.42 17.65 -27.89
N LEU A 7 -18.18 17.43 -28.32
CA LEU A 7 -17.61 16.08 -28.48
C LEU A 7 -16.59 15.60 -27.43
N LEU A 8 -16.56 16.16 -26.22
CA LEU A 8 -15.60 15.74 -25.17
C LEU A 8 -16.20 15.37 -23.80
N VAL A 9 -17.50 15.04 -23.75
CA VAL A 9 -18.16 14.57 -22.50
C VAL A 9 -18.73 13.14 -22.61
N ALA A 10 -18.62 12.47 -23.76
CA ALA A 10 -19.23 11.14 -23.95
C ALA A 10 -18.29 9.93 -23.70
N ALA A 11 -17.00 10.12 -23.47
CA ALA A 11 -16.03 9.00 -23.40
C ALA A 11 -15.87 8.35 -22.01
N ALA A 12 -16.34 8.96 -20.93
CA ALA A 12 -16.17 8.42 -19.56
C ALA A 12 -17.26 7.43 -19.10
N LEU A 13 -18.32 7.23 -19.91
CA LEU A 13 -19.44 6.32 -19.62
C LEU A 13 -19.50 5.11 -20.56
N HIS A 14 -18.59 5.01 -21.55
CA HIS A 14 -18.51 3.87 -22.46
C HIS A 14 -17.62 2.76 -21.87
N GLY A 15 -18.24 1.87 -21.11
CA GLY A 15 -18.25 0.43 -21.39
C GLY A 15 -16.96 -0.34 -21.72
N GLY A 16 -15.76 0.15 -21.37
CA GLY A 16 -14.56 -0.66 -21.46
C GLY A 16 -14.66 -1.84 -20.50
N GLN A 17 -14.46 -3.07 -20.99
CA GLN A 17 -14.35 -4.28 -20.17
C GLN A 17 -13.38 -4.03 -19.02
N LEU A 18 -13.75 -4.47 -17.81
CA LEU A 18 -12.79 -4.40 -16.71
C LEU A 18 -11.63 -5.36 -17.02
N PRO A 19 -10.38 -4.95 -16.78
CA PRO A 19 -9.27 -5.89 -16.90
C PRO A 19 -9.51 -7.05 -15.94
N VAL A 20 -9.56 -8.27 -16.48
CA VAL A 20 -9.62 -9.51 -15.71
C VAL A 20 -8.24 -10.14 -15.76
N TRP A 21 -7.52 -10.06 -14.65
CA TRP A 21 -6.18 -10.65 -14.51
C TRP A 21 -6.25 -12.19 -14.40
N ASP A 22 -5.20 -12.87 -14.84
CA ASP A 22 -5.18 -14.34 -14.86
C ASP A 22 -5.35 -14.97 -13.47
N ALA A 23 -4.86 -14.31 -12.41
CA ALA A 23 -5.08 -14.74 -11.03
C ALA A 23 -6.58 -14.76 -10.66
N VAL A 24 -7.38 -13.80 -11.17
CA VAL A 24 -8.84 -13.77 -10.98
C VAL A 24 -9.52 -14.93 -11.70
N ARG A 25 -9.08 -15.24 -12.92
CA ARG A 25 -9.66 -16.34 -13.72
C ARG A 25 -9.48 -17.69 -13.06
N ARG A 26 -8.36 -17.89 -12.36
CA ARG A 26 -8.02 -19.13 -11.65
C ARG A 26 -8.70 -19.23 -10.29
N PHE A 27 -9.19 -18.13 -9.70
CA PHE A 27 -9.93 -18.18 -8.44
C PHE A 27 -11.23 -19.02 -8.58
N PRO A 28 -11.59 -19.87 -7.61
CA PRO A 28 -10.93 -20.13 -6.33
C PRO A 28 -9.96 -21.33 -6.34
N ASP A 29 -9.56 -21.82 -7.52
CA ASP A 29 -8.71 -23.01 -7.64
C ASP A 29 -7.27 -22.71 -7.24
N ALA A 30 -6.93 -23.04 -6.00
CA ALA A 30 -5.59 -22.86 -5.47
C ALA A 30 -4.54 -23.78 -6.11
N SER A 31 -4.90 -24.77 -6.95
CA SER A 31 -3.96 -25.78 -7.50
C SER A 31 -2.79 -25.19 -8.30
N TYR A 32 -2.95 -23.98 -8.82
CA TYR A 32 -1.93 -23.26 -9.58
C TYR A 32 -0.85 -22.57 -8.74
N TRP A 33 -0.99 -22.56 -7.41
CA TRP A 33 -0.06 -21.89 -6.49
C TRP A 33 0.87 -22.89 -5.77
N PRO A 34 2.11 -22.49 -5.44
CA PRO A 34 3.03 -23.33 -4.69
C PRO A 34 2.53 -23.54 -3.24
N GLY A 35 2.94 -24.67 -2.63
CA GLY A 35 2.57 -25.04 -1.25
C GLY A 35 1.62 -26.23 -1.18
N VAL A 36 1.14 -26.55 0.03
CA VAL A 36 0.21 -27.66 0.31
C VAL A 36 -0.94 -27.21 1.23
N GLY A 37 -2.13 -27.76 1.01
CA GLY A 37 -3.32 -27.48 1.84
C GLY A 37 -3.59 -25.98 1.98
N GLN A 38 -3.83 -25.53 3.22
CA GLN A 38 -4.14 -24.13 3.56
C GLN A 38 -3.05 -23.13 3.15
N GLN A 39 -1.77 -23.54 3.16
CA GLN A 39 -0.68 -22.67 2.70
C GLN A 39 -0.87 -22.29 1.22
N ARG A 40 -1.38 -23.21 0.42
CA ARG A 40 -1.63 -23.00 -1.00
C ARG A 40 -2.74 -21.97 -1.22
N THR A 41 -3.85 -22.09 -0.49
CA THR A 41 -4.94 -21.11 -0.52
C THR A 41 -4.44 -19.73 -0.07
N ALA A 42 -3.65 -19.67 1.01
CA ALA A 42 -3.08 -18.41 1.50
C ALA A 42 -2.20 -17.73 0.44
N ASN A 43 -1.35 -18.50 -0.26
CA ASN A 43 -0.51 -17.97 -1.34
C ASN A 43 -1.34 -17.44 -2.51
N MET A 44 -2.38 -18.17 -2.92
CA MET A 44 -3.32 -17.71 -3.96
C MET A 44 -3.97 -16.38 -3.56
N LEU A 45 -4.52 -16.31 -2.35
CA LEU A 45 -5.21 -15.11 -1.86
C LEU A 45 -4.26 -13.93 -1.72
N ALA A 46 -3.04 -14.15 -1.26
CA ALA A 46 -2.01 -13.12 -1.18
C ALA A 46 -1.61 -12.59 -2.57
N GLU A 47 -1.43 -13.47 -3.56
CA GLU A 47 -1.11 -13.05 -4.93
C GLU A 47 -2.26 -12.30 -5.58
N ILE A 48 -3.50 -12.80 -5.46
CA ILE A 48 -4.69 -12.11 -5.94
C ILE A 48 -4.80 -10.72 -5.32
N ARG A 49 -4.68 -10.62 -3.99
CA ARG A 49 -4.75 -9.32 -3.31
C ARG A 49 -3.66 -8.37 -3.79
N ARG A 50 -2.43 -8.87 -3.91
CA ARG A 50 -1.29 -8.09 -4.42
C ARG A 50 -1.53 -7.61 -5.85
N ASP A 51 -1.89 -8.49 -6.78
CA ASP A 51 -1.94 -8.16 -8.20
C ASP A 51 -3.22 -7.42 -8.56
N VAL A 52 -4.38 -7.93 -8.17
CA VAL A 52 -5.68 -7.31 -8.48
C VAL A 52 -5.83 -5.99 -7.73
N GLY A 53 -5.50 -5.98 -6.45
CA GLY A 53 -5.60 -4.79 -5.61
C GLY A 53 -4.64 -3.67 -6.02
N SER A 54 -3.39 -4.03 -6.31
CA SER A 54 -2.42 -3.10 -6.91
C SER A 54 -2.96 -2.55 -8.22
N GLN A 55 -3.32 -3.40 -9.18
CA GLN A 55 -3.75 -2.94 -10.51
C GLN A 55 -5.04 -2.12 -10.46
N MET A 56 -5.98 -2.46 -9.57
CA MET A 56 -7.19 -1.67 -9.36
C MET A 56 -6.87 -0.27 -8.82
N ARG A 57 -5.89 -0.14 -7.91
CA ARG A 57 -5.40 1.15 -7.43
C ARG A 57 -4.56 1.92 -8.46
N TRP A 58 -3.84 1.25 -9.36
CA TRP A 58 -2.94 1.89 -10.33
C TRP A 58 -3.61 2.35 -11.62
N ALA A 59 -4.59 1.59 -12.11
CA ALA A 59 -5.19 1.80 -13.42
C ALA A 59 -6.70 1.50 -13.45
N GLY A 60 -7.25 1.03 -12.33
CA GLY A 60 -8.66 0.66 -12.23
C GLY A 60 -9.59 1.86 -12.00
N PRO A 61 -10.89 1.68 -12.26
CA PRO A 61 -11.90 2.65 -11.86
C PRO A 61 -12.02 2.74 -10.34
N GLY A 62 -12.34 3.93 -9.83
CA GLY A 62 -12.55 4.15 -8.39
C GLY A 62 -13.80 3.45 -7.84
N PRO A 63 -13.95 3.38 -6.51
CA PRO A 63 -15.00 2.60 -5.85
C PRO A 63 -16.43 2.99 -6.26
N GLN A 64 -16.72 4.29 -6.43
CA GLN A 64 -18.06 4.72 -6.88
C GLN A 64 -18.35 4.28 -8.32
N GLN A 65 -17.33 4.24 -9.19
CA GLN A 65 -17.47 3.77 -10.57
C GLN A 65 -17.64 2.25 -10.60
N LEU A 66 -16.93 1.51 -9.75
CA LEU A 66 -17.10 0.08 -9.56
C LEU A 66 -18.52 -0.26 -9.06
N ALA A 67 -19.00 0.45 -8.04
CA ALA A 67 -20.36 0.31 -7.53
C ALA A 67 -21.41 0.63 -8.61
N ALA A 68 -21.21 1.68 -9.40
CA ALA A 68 -22.10 2.01 -10.52
C ALA A 68 -22.11 0.94 -11.62
N ARG A 69 -20.93 0.38 -11.96
CA ARG A 69 -20.82 -0.74 -12.91
C ARG A 69 -21.52 -2.00 -12.41
N TRP A 70 -21.40 -2.30 -11.11
CA TRP A 70 -22.13 -3.39 -10.48
C TRP A 70 -23.64 -3.18 -10.59
N ALA A 71 -24.13 -2.00 -10.19
CA ALA A 71 -25.54 -1.64 -10.23
C ALA A 71 -26.13 -1.68 -11.65
N ALA A 72 -25.32 -1.46 -12.68
CA ALA A 72 -25.75 -1.58 -14.08
C ALA A 72 -26.06 -3.01 -14.52
N GLY A 73 -25.66 -4.05 -13.75
CA GLY A 73 -26.06 -5.44 -13.97
C GLY A 73 -25.51 -6.12 -15.22
N ARG A 74 -24.54 -5.51 -15.92
CA ARG A 74 -23.99 -5.98 -17.21
C ARG A 74 -22.62 -6.65 -17.11
N LEU A 75 -22.21 -7.05 -15.91
CA LEU A 75 -20.90 -7.64 -15.65
C LEU A 75 -20.91 -9.16 -15.88
N SER A 76 -19.87 -9.65 -16.54
CA SER A 76 -19.57 -11.08 -16.59
C SER A 76 -19.17 -11.62 -15.20
N SER A 77 -19.19 -12.95 -15.02
CA SER A 77 -18.78 -13.61 -13.77
C SER A 77 -17.36 -13.20 -13.36
N ASP A 78 -16.42 -13.22 -14.30
CA ASP A 78 -15.04 -12.81 -14.08
C ASP A 78 -14.91 -11.35 -13.65
N GLU A 79 -15.66 -10.45 -14.28
CA GLU A 79 -15.66 -9.04 -13.89
C GLU A 79 -16.26 -8.85 -12.50
N LYS A 80 -17.34 -9.56 -12.14
CA LYS A 80 -17.89 -9.53 -10.78
C LYS A 80 -16.84 -9.94 -9.75
N VAL A 81 -16.11 -11.04 -9.99
CA VAL A 81 -15.04 -11.50 -9.09
C VAL A 81 -13.91 -10.47 -9.00
N ALA A 82 -13.48 -9.90 -10.13
CA ALA A 82 -12.45 -8.85 -10.16
C ALA A 82 -12.85 -7.62 -9.34
N ILE A 83 -14.11 -7.18 -9.45
CA ILE A 83 -14.64 -6.06 -8.65
C ILE A 83 -14.64 -6.40 -7.16
N LEU A 84 -15.14 -7.59 -6.78
CA LEU A 84 -15.28 -7.96 -5.37
C LEU A 84 -13.92 -8.13 -4.67
N LEU A 85 -12.93 -8.68 -5.37
CA LEU A 85 -11.59 -8.91 -4.81
C LEU A 85 -10.72 -7.64 -4.89
N GLY A 86 -10.77 -6.90 -6.01
CA GLY A 86 -9.96 -5.70 -6.22
C GLY A 86 -10.54 -4.43 -5.58
N GLY A 87 -11.87 -4.31 -5.52
CA GLY A 87 -12.53 -3.16 -4.92
C GLY A 87 -12.36 -3.06 -3.40
N ALA A 88 -12.00 -4.17 -2.75
CA ALA A 88 -11.70 -4.24 -1.33
C ALA A 88 -10.54 -3.32 -0.91
N ASP A 89 -9.55 -3.16 -1.79
CA ASP A 89 -8.33 -2.39 -1.54
C ASP A 89 -8.57 -0.87 -1.45
N PHE A 90 -9.78 -0.39 -1.77
CA PHE A 90 -10.18 0.99 -1.52
C PHE A 90 -10.73 1.22 -0.11
N HIS A 91 -11.12 0.16 0.62
CA HIS A 91 -11.81 0.24 1.91
C HIS A 91 -13.01 1.21 1.92
N ASP A 92 -13.68 1.34 0.76
CA ASP A 92 -14.76 2.31 0.57
C ASP A 92 -16.13 1.65 0.80
N PRO A 93 -16.95 2.18 1.73
CA PRO A 93 -18.23 1.59 2.08
C PRO A 93 -19.27 1.60 0.95
N SER A 94 -19.08 2.40 -0.11
CA SER A 94 -19.95 2.37 -1.30
C SER A 94 -19.95 1.02 -2.02
N MET A 95 -18.98 0.16 -1.75
CA MET A 95 -18.91 -1.21 -2.27
C MET A 95 -19.80 -2.21 -1.49
N LEU A 96 -20.20 -1.91 -0.25
CA LEU A 96 -20.98 -2.83 0.60
C LEU A 96 -22.27 -3.35 -0.06
N PRO A 97 -23.07 -2.54 -0.79
CA PRO A 97 -24.23 -3.04 -1.53
C PRO A 97 -23.88 -4.09 -2.59
N ALA A 98 -22.72 -3.96 -3.26
CA ALA A 98 -22.26 -4.94 -4.24
C ALA A 98 -21.93 -6.28 -3.56
N TYR A 99 -21.24 -6.26 -2.41
CA TYR A 99 -20.97 -7.45 -1.60
C TYR A 99 -22.26 -8.14 -1.13
N ALA A 100 -23.24 -7.38 -0.61
CA ALA A 100 -24.52 -7.94 -0.19
C ALA A 100 -25.26 -8.62 -1.35
N ALA A 101 -25.31 -7.98 -2.52
CA ALA A 101 -25.93 -8.57 -3.71
C ALA A 101 -25.18 -9.82 -4.19
N ALA A 102 -23.84 -9.79 -4.16
CA ALA A 102 -23.00 -10.91 -4.58
C ALA A 102 -23.14 -12.14 -3.69
N LEU A 103 -23.33 -11.96 -2.37
CA LEU A 103 -23.59 -13.05 -1.43
C LEU A 103 -24.92 -13.78 -1.70
N ARG A 104 -25.87 -13.12 -2.38
CA ARG A 104 -27.12 -13.75 -2.87
C ARG A 104 -27.04 -14.29 -4.29
N SER A 105 -25.89 -14.21 -4.94
CA SER A 105 -25.71 -14.71 -6.29
C SER A 105 -25.94 -16.22 -6.34
N GLY A 106 -26.56 -16.71 -7.42
CA GLY A 106 -26.61 -18.14 -7.72
C GLY A 106 -25.23 -18.73 -8.06
N GLU A 107 -24.26 -17.88 -8.40
CA GLU A 107 -22.89 -18.29 -8.74
C GLU A 107 -22.04 -18.44 -7.47
N HIS A 108 -21.67 -19.68 -7.10
CA HIS A 108 -20.87 -19.95 -5.89
C HIS A 108 -19.53 -19.22 -5.88
N ARG A 109 -18.82 -19.19 -7.01
CA ARG A 109 -17.56 -18.43 -7.17
C ARG A 109 -17.71 -16.95 -6.84
N VAL A 110 -18.84 -16.33 -7.23
CA VAL A 110 -19.13 -14.92 -6.91
C VAL A 110 -19.40 -14.76 -5.41
N ARG A 111 -20.09 -15.70 -4.76
CA ARG A 111 -20.33 -15.68 -3.31
C ARG A 111 -19.03 -15.81 -2.52
N GLN A 112 -18.13 -16.71 -2.92
CA GLN A 112 -16.80 -16.85 -2.30
C GLN A 112 -15.98 -15.57 -2.45
N ALA A 113 -15.93 -15.00 -3.65
CA ALA A 113 -15.24 -13.74 -3.91
C ALA A 113 -15.82 -12.60 -3.06
N ALA A 114 -17.15 -12.55 -2.89
CA ALA A 114 -17.81 -11.55 -2.08
C ALA A 114 -17.43 -11.64 -0.61
N LEU A 115 -17.39 -12.84 -0.03
CA LEU A 115 -17.04 -12.99 1.38
C LEU A 115 -15.56 -12.66 1.63
N ILE A 116 -14.66 -13.16 0.78
CA ILE A 116 -13.22 -12.87 0.88
C ILE A 116 -12.96 -11.38 0.71
N GLY A 117 -13.53 -10.78 -0.34
CA GLY A 117 -13.40 -9.35 -0.61
C GLY A 117 -14.02 -8.49 0.49
N LEU A 118 -15.13 -8.91 1.11
CA LEU A 118 -15.72 -8.22 2.26
C LEU A 118 -14.76 -8.22 3.46
N HIS A 119 -14.15 -9.37 3.78
CA HIS A 119 -13.15 -9.43 4.85
C HIS A 119 -12.01 -8.46 4.58
N TRP A 120 -11.46 -8.45 3.36
CA TRP A 120 -10.42 -7.49 2.98
C TRP A 120 -10.90 -6.03 3.05
N LEU A 121 -12.11 -5.73 2.57
CA LEU A 121 -12.69 -4.38 2.63
C LEU A 121 -12.74 -3.88 4.07
N LEU A 122 -13.04 -4.77 5.01
CA LEU A 122 -13.12 -4.46 6.45
C LEU A 122 -11.77 -4.51 7.17
N GLY A 123 -10.68 -4.87 6.49
CA GLY A 123 -9.35 -5.01 7.08
C GLY A 123 -9.15 -6.31 7.86
N GLU A 124 -9.99 -7.31 7.62
CA GLU A 124 -9.95 -8.60 8.28
C GLU A 124 -9.18 -9.65 7.47
N PRO A 125 -8.58 -10.65 8.13
CA PRO A 125 -8.08 -11.83 7.44
C PRO A 125 -9.25 -12.54 6.74
N ALA A 126 -9.05 -12.92 5.48
CA ALA A 126 -10.04 -13.66 4.72
C ALA A 126 -10.11 -15.12 5.17
N PRO A 127 -11.32 -15.73 5.16
CA PRO A 127 -11.47 -17.17 5.37
C PRO A 127 -10.88 -17.98 4.21
N ASP A 128 -10.61 -19.26 4.43
CA ASP A 128 -10.19 -20.17 3.36
C ASP A 128 -11.33 -20.33 2.34
N ALA A 129 -11.05 -20.00 1.07
CA ALA A 129 -12.02 -20.08 -0.01
C ALA A 129 -12.59 -21.50 -0.19
N THR A 130 -11.78 -22.53 0.08
CA THR A 130 -12.11 -23.94 -0.14
C THR A 130 -13.03 -24.52 0.93
N GLU A 131 -13.10 -23.89 2.11
CA GLU A 131 -13.93 -24.32 3.24
C GLU A 131 -15.36 -23.73 3.19
N LEU A 132 -15.68 -22.93 2.16
CA LEU A 132 -16.95 -22.23 2.02
C LEU A 132 -18.00 -23.06 1.26
N PRO A 133 -19.00 -23.67 1.95
CA PRO A 133 -19.96 -24.55 1.31
C PRO A 133 -20.84 -23.84 0.28
N ALA A 134 -21.14 -24.54 -0.83
CA ALA A 134 -21.94 -23.99 -1.93
C ALA A 134 -23.37 -23.65 -1.50
N ASP A 135 -24.00 -24.50 -0.71
CA ASP A 135 -25.37 -24.31 -0.24
C ASP A 135 -25.38 -24.19 1.28
N SER A 136 -25.41 -22.94 1.75
CA SER A 136 -25.46 -22.64 3.17
C SER A 136 -26.44 -21.50 3.46
N PRO A 137 -27.31 -21.63 4.47
CA PRO A 137 -28.15 -20.52 4.92
C PRO A 137 -27.31 -19.34 5.45
N THR A 138 -26.03 -19.55 5.73
CA THR A 138 -25.10 -18.50 6.17
C THR A 138 -24.88 -17.42 5.11
N TRP A 139 -25.06 -17.71 3.82
CA TRP A 139 -24.91 -16.72 2.75
C TRP A 139 -25.95 -15.60 2.85
N GLU A 140 -27.21 -15.97 3.08
CA GLU A 140 -28.30 -15.01 3.24
C GLU A 140 -28.17 -14.22 4.54
N GLN A 141 -27.73 -14.87 5.62
CA GLN A 141 -27.44 -14.18 6.88
C GLN A 141 -26.29 -13.17 6.74
N ALA A 142 -25.21 -13.57 6.04
CA ALA A 142 -24.09 -12.69 5.73
C ALA A 142 -24.55 -11.50 4.87
N ALA A 143 -25.36 -11.73 3.83
CA ALA A 143 -25.90 -10.66 2.99
C ALA A 143 -26.68 -9.62 3.81
N ARG A 144 -27.57 -10.06 4.71
CA ARG A 144 -28.31 -9.15 5.60
C ARG A 144 -27.40 -8.39 6.57
N ALA A 145 -26.37 -9.03 7.10
CA ALA A 145 -25.40 -8.36 7.95
C ALA A 145 -24.64 -7.26 7.19
N VAL A 146 -24.26 -7.52 5.93
CA VAL A 146 -23.63 -6.52 5.05
C VAL A 146 -24.57 -5.37 4.71
N GLU A 147 -25.85 -5.62 4.50
CA GLU A 147 -26.84 -4.56 4.28
C GLU A 147 -27.01 -3.65 5.49
N LEU A 148 -27.05 -4.24 6.69
CA LEU A 148 -27.08 -3.47 7.92
C LEU A 148 -25.80 -2.63 8.07
N LEU A 149 -24.64 -3.22 7.80
CA LEU A 149 -23.37 -2.52 7.79
C LEU A 149 -23.36 -1.37 6.78
N ALA A 150 -23.89 -1.58 5.58
CA ALA A 150 -24.01 -0.56 4.54
C ALA A 150 -24.87 0.62 5.01
N GLN A 151 -25.98 0.36 5.70
CA GLN A 151 -26.83 1.42 6.27
C GLN A 151 -26.10 2.23 7.34
N VAL A 152 -25.33 1.57 8.22
CA VAL A 152 -24.52 2.26 9.24
C VAL A 152 -23.41 3.09 8.58
N ALA A 153 -22.76 2.52 7.56
CA ALA A 153 -21.64 3.15 6.87
C ALA A 153 -22.03 4.39 6.04
N GLN A 154 -23.33 4.63 5.80
CA GLN A 154 -23.82 5.89 5.21
C GLN A 154 -23.62 7.09 6.14
N ARG A 155 -23.53 6.86 7.46
CA ARG A 155 -23.45 7.93 8.47
C ARG A 155 -22.12 7.93 9.20
N ARG A 156 -21.34 6.85 9.09
CA ARG A 156 -20.09 6.66 9.82
C ARG A 156 -19.06 5.98 8.94
N SER A 157 -17.80 6.40 9.04
CA SER A 157 -16.67 5.70 8.43
C SER A 157 -16.54 4.27 8.95
N LEU A 158 -15.95 3.36 8.18
CA LEU A 158 -15.63 2.00 8.63
C LEU A 158 -14.70 2.00 9.86
N VAL A 159 -13.73 2.91 9.94
CA VAL A 159 -12.85 3.05 11.12
C VAL A 159 -13.67 3.38 12.37
N ALA A 160 -14.58 4.35 12.31
CA ALA A 160 -15.46 4.65 13.45
C ALA A 160 -16.32 3.45 13.89
N ILE A 161 -16.74 2.58 12.97
CA ILE A 161 -17.44 1.33 13.32
C ILE A 161 -16.50 0.37 14.05
N TRP A 162 -15.23 0.26 13.62
CA TRP A 162 -14.23 -0.53 14.32
C TRP A 162 -13.87 0.02 15.69
N VAL A 163 -13.80 1.34 15.85
CA VAL A 163 -13.62 2.01 17.15
C VAL A 163 -14.76 1.64 18.10
N ASP A 164 -16.01 1.75 17.65
CA ASP A 164 -17.18 1.33 18.45
C ASP A 164 -17.14 -0.18 18.79
N SER A 165 -16.60 -1.00 17.90
CA SER A 165 -16.45 -2.44 18.10
C SER A 165 -15.39 -2.73 19.16
N TYR A 166 -14.26 -2.01 19.13
CA TYR A 166 -13.23 -2.06 20.16
C TYR A 166 -13.79 -1.65 21.53
N LEU A 167 -14.51 -0.52 21.60
CA LEU A 167 -15.11 -0.03 22.84
C LEU A 167 -16.11 -1.04 23.41
N THR A 168 -16.90 -1.68 22.53
CA THR A 168 -17.81 -2.76 22.92
C THR A 168 -17.05 -3.94 23.55
N ALA A 169 -15.99 -4.40 22.90
CA ALA A 169 -15.16 -5.50 23.39
C ALA A 169 -14.47 -5.17 24.73
N ALA A 170 -14.14 -3.90 24.96
CA ALA A 170 -13.56 -3.40 26.20
C ALA A 170 -14.59 -3.11 27.30
N GLY A 171 -15.90 -3.27 27.04
CA GLY A 171 -16.97 -2.95 27.98
C GLY A 171 -17.14 -1.45 28.24
N LEU A 172 -16.68 -0.60 27.31
CA LEU A 172 -16.72 0.85 27.42
C LEU A 172 -17.94 1.45 26.70
N PRO A 173 -18.42 2.64 27.13
CA PRO A 173 -19.45 3.37 26.41
C PRO A 173 -19.02 3.71 24.98
N ARG A 174 -19.97 3.69 24.04
CA ARG A 174 -19.77 4.00 22.63
C ARG A 174 -20.87 4.90 22.11
N GLU A 175 -20.60 5.61 21.03
CA GLU A 175 -21.56 6.55 20.43
C GLU A 175 -22.58 5.83 19.53
N GLY A 176 -22.18 4.75 18.85
CA GLY A 176 -23.05 4.04 17.91
C GLY A 176 -23.92 3.00 18.56
N ARG A 177 -24.89 2.50 17.78
CA ARG A 177 -25.73 1.34 18.15
C ARG A 177 -25.29 0.04 17.51
N PHE A 178 -24.40 0.11 16.51
CA PHE A 178 -23.84 -1.04 15.80
C PHE A 178 -22.38 -1.27 16.18
N ALA A 179 -22.01 -2.53 16.37
CA ALA A 179 -20.65 -2.97 16.66
C ALA A 179 -20.45 -4.38 16.07
N LEU A 180 -19.26 -4.62 15.53
CA LEU A 180 -18.83 -5.94 15.10
C LEU A 180 -18.39 -6.74 16.33
N VAL A 181 -18.73 -8.02 16.36
CA VAL A 181 -18.34 -8.92 17.45
C VAL A 181 -16.92 -9.41 17.16
N ARG A 182 -15.92 -8.75 17.76
CA ARG A 182 -14.48 -9.05 17.61
C ARG A 182 -13.74 -8.76 18.91
N THR A 183 -12.52 -9.31 19.03
CA THR A 183 -11.62 -8.96 20.14
C THR A 183 -11.03 -7.56 19.92
N GLY A 184 -10.49 -6.95 20.99
CA GLY A 184 -9.81 -5.65 20.90
C GLY A 184 -8.63 -5.67 19.92
N GLU A 185 -7.83 -6.74 19.95
CA GLU A 185 -6.71 -6.97 19.02
C GLU A 185 -7.17 -7.02 17.56
N GLN A 186 -8.23 -7.78 17.28
CA GLN A 186 -8.80 -7.88 15.93
C GLN A 186 -9.30 -6.51 15.45
N CYS A 187 -9.96 -5.73 16.32
CA CYS A 187 -10.41 -4.39 15.96
C CYS A 187 -9.22 -3.47 15.63
N LEU A 188 -8.16 -3.48 16.43
CA LEU A 188 -6.98 -2.64 16.20
C LEU A 188 -6.22 -3.06 14.94
N ALA A 189 -6.13 -4.36 14.66
CA ALA A 189 -5.54 -4.87 13.42
C ALA A 189 -6.32 -4.40 12.19
N ALA A 190 -7.65 -4.49 12.24
CA ALA A 190 -8.51 -4.01 11.15
C ALA A 190 -8.44 -2.49 10.98
N ILE A 191 -8.40 -1.73 12.07
CA ILE A 191 -8.19 -0.27 12.04
C ILE A 191 -6.85 0.05 11.38
N ARG A 192 -5.78 -0.62 11.77
CA ARG A 192 -4.45 -0.40 11.18
C ARG A 192 -4.45 -0.64 9.67
N GLU A 193 -5.19 -1.63 9.20
CA GLU A 193 -5.26 -1.97 7.79
C GLU A 193 -6.00 -0.90 6.97
N ILE A 194 -7.10 -0.35 7.49
CA ILE A 194 -8.01 0.49 6.69
C ILE A 194 -7.94 1.98 7.00
N ALA A 195 -7.28 2.37 8.09
CA ALA A 195 -7.29 3.77 8.53
C ALA A 195 -6.59 4.69 7.54
N THR A 196 -7.19 5.86 7.35
CA THR A 196 -6.71 6.92 6.46
C THR A 196 -6.43 8.19 7.26
N PRO A 197 -5.75 9.20 6.68
CA PRO A 197 -5.51 10.47 7.36
C PRO A 197 -6.74 11.19 7.90
N ALA A 198 -7.93 10.93 7.33
CA ALA A 198 -9.19 11.50 7.79
C ALA A 198 -9.65 10.93 9.14
N ASP A 199 -9.13 9.77 9.53
CA ASP A 199 -9.55 9.04 10.74
C ASP A 199 -8.71 9.40 11.98
N LEU A 200 -7.66 10.21 11.83
CA LEU A 200 -6.72 10.53 12.91
C LEU A 200 -7.39 11.08 14.16
N ASP A 201 -8.40 11.95 14.01
CA ASP A 201 -9.10 12.52 15.17
C ASP A 201 -9.80 11.42 15.99
N ALA A 202 -10.41 10.44 15.31
CA ALA A 202 -11.03 9.29 15.97
C ALA A 202 -9.98 8.38 16.63
N LEU A 203 -8.81 8.18 16.00
CA LEU A 203 -7.73 7.38 16.56
C LEU A 203 -7.10 8.04 17.79
N VAL A 204 -6.88 9.36 17.75
CA VAL A 204 -6.36 10.13 18.89
C VAL A 204 -7.38 10.17 20.02
N ALA A 205 -8.67 10.32 19.72
CA ALA A 205 -9.75 10.26 20.72
C ALA A 205 -9.86 8.88 21.38
N LEU A 206 -9.53 7.81 20.65
CA LEU A 206 -9.51 6.46 21.18
C LEU A 206 -8.34 6.23 22.16
N TRP A 207 -7.18 6.87 21.96
CA TRP A 207 -5.96 6.71 22.79
C TRP A 207 -6.18 6.67 24.31
N PRO A 208 -6.83 7.67 24.96
CA PRO A 208 -7.01 7.67 26.41
C PRO A 208 -7.91 6.53 26.91
N LEU A 209 -8.69 5.90 26.04
CA LEU A 209 -9.62 4.81 26.36
C LEU A 209 -8.94 3.43 26.33
N LEU A 210 -7.71 3.35 25.81
CA LEU A 210 -6.95 2.10 25.79
C LEU A 210 -6.40 1.80 27.19
N VAL A 211 -6.82 0.66 27.74
CA VAL A 211 -6.42 0.24 29.09
C VAL A 211 -5.13 -0.55 29.08
N SER A 212 -4.87 -1.36 28.03
CA SER A 212 -3.65 -2.18 27.95
C SER A 212 -2.50 -1.45 27.23
N GLN A 213 -1.28 -1.68 27.72
CA GLN A 213 -0.07 -1.11 27.13
C GLN A 213 0.16 -1.63 25.70
N GLU A 214 -0.13 -2.90 25.44
CA GLU A 214 -0.03 -3.52 24.11
C GLU A 214 -0.94 -2.84 23.09
N HIS A 215 -2.21 -2.61 23.45
CA HIS A 215 -3.15 -1.89 22.58
C HIS A 215 -2.65 -0.48 22.30
N ARG A 216 -2.05 0.21 23.30
CA ARG A 216 -1.49 1.55 23.11
C ARG A 216 -0.35 1.53 22.11
N TYR A 217 0.57 0.57 22.20
CA TYR A 217 1.62 0.42 21.19
C TYR A 217 1.05 0.17 19.79
N SER A 218 0.05 -0.70 19.66
CA SER A 218 -0.60 -0.98 18.37
C SER A 218 -1.27 0.27 17.77
N LEU A 219 -2.01 1.03 18.59
CA LEU A 219 -2.64 2.27 18.14
C LEU A 219 -1.61 3.36 17.82
N MET A 220 -0.52 3.46 18.59
CA MET A 220 0.57 4.41 18.31
C MET A 220 1.18 4.17 16.94
N GLY A 221 1.54 2.92 16.63
CA GLY A 221 2.08 2.57 15.31
C GLY A 221 1.09 2.87 14.17
N THR A 222 -0.21 2.74 14.43
CA THR A 222 -1.25 3.14 13.47
C THR A 222 -1.32 4.66 13.29
N ILE A 223 -1.32 5.43 14.38
CA ILE A 223 -1.31 6.90 14.34
C ILE A 223 -0.07 7.41 13.61
N GLU A 224 1.11 6.83 13.86
CA GLU A 224 2.36 7.15 13.17
C GLU A 224 2.25 6.89 11.67
N MET A 225 1.82 5.67 11.29
CA MET A 225 1.63 5.29 9.88
C MET A 225 0.68 6.23 9.16
N VAL A 226 -0.51 6.48 9.73
CA VAL A 226 -1.54 7.33 9.13
C VAL A 226 -1.10 8.80 9.10
N SER A 227 -0.35 9.27 10.09
CA SER A 227 0.20 10.63 10.09
C SER A 227 1.21 10.83 8.97
N LEU A 228 2.02 9.82 8.64
CA LEU A 228 2.91 9.87 7.48
C LEU A 228 2.15 9.79 6.15
N GLN A 229 1.00 9.10 6.11
CA GLN A 229 0.14 9.10 4.92
C GLN A 229 -0.46 10.49 4.60
N LYS A 230 -0.47 11.47 5.53
CA LYS A 230 -0.88 12.85 5.21
C LYS A 230 -0.03 13.49 4.11
N PHE A 231 1.19 13.01 3.90
CA PHE A 231 2.06 13.46 2.82
C PHE A 231 1.69 12.84 1.47
N VAL A 232 0.82 11.84 1.45
CA VAL A 232 0.32 11.15 0.25
C VAL A 232 -1.00 11.79 -0.20
N GLU A 233 -1.05 12.28 -1.43
CA GLU A 233 -2.26 12.88 -2.00
C GLU A 233 -3.24 11.79 -2.42
N ILE A 234 -4.33 11.67 -1.67
CA ILE A 234 -5.49 10.85 -2.02
C ILE A 234 -6.37 11.65 -3.00
N ALA A 235 -6.70 11.06 -4.15
CA ALA A 235 -7.49 11.72 -5.18
C ALA A 235 -8.86 12.16 -4.63
N LYS A 236 -9.08 13.47 -4.51
CA LYS A 236 -10.30 14.06 -3.92
C LYS A 236 -11.51 14.10 -4.87
N SER A 237 -11.35 13.73 -6.15
CA SER A 237 -12.43 13.92 -7.14
C SER A 237 -13.05 12.59 -7.60
N PRO A 238 -14.39 12.50 -7.70
CA PRO A 238 -15.11 11.31 -8.22
C PRO A 238 -14.77 10.93 -9.67
N ARG A 239 -14.09 11.83 -10.41
CA ARG A 239 -13.77 11.69 -11.83
C ARG A 239 -12.27 11.49 -12.09
N GLY A 240 -11.43 11.63 -11.08
CA GLY A 240 -9.98 11.45 -11.19
C GLY A 240 -9.62 9.99 -10.99
N GLY A 241 -9.06 9.36 -12.01
CA GLY A 241 -8.45 8.04 -11.84
C GLY A 241 -7.28 8.11 -10.86
N TRP A 242 -7.11 7.04 -10.08
CA TRP A 242 -5.92 6.80 -9.28
C TRP A 242 -4.79 6.38 -10.23
N GLY A 243 -4.19 7.35 -10.93
CA GLY A 243 -3.12 7.08 -11.90
C GLY A 243 -1.72 7.35 -11.35
N PRO A 244 -0.65 6.80 -11.96
CA PRO A 244 0.75 7.03 -11.58
C PRO A 244 1.08 8.52 -11.45
N LYS A 245 0.52 9.36 -12.32
CA LYS A 245 0.71 10.81 -12.33
C LYS A 245 0.17 11.50 -11.07
N VAL A 246 -0.96 11.04 -10.52
CA VAL A 246 -1.57 11.66 -9.34
C VAL A 246 -0.85 11.21 -8.06
N PHE A 247 -0.46 9.93 -7.99
CA PHE A 247 0.29 9.41 -6.85
C PHE A 247 1.75 9.93 -6.85
N TYR A 248 2.50 9.78 -7.94
CA TYR A 248 3.91 10.23 -8.00
C TYR A 248 4.03 11.76 -8.00
N ASP A 249 3.40 12.48 -8.93
CA ASP A 249 3.68 13.93 -9.07
C ASP A 249 3.21 14.76 -7.88
N ALA A 250 2.25 14.24 -7.10
CA ALA A 250 1.63 14.98 -6.02
C ALA A 250 2.07 14.49 -4.62
N SER A 251 2.20 13.18 -4.42
CA SER A 251 2.63 12.62 -3.13
C SER A 251 4.14 12.64 -2.97
N VAL A 252 4.89 12.16 -3.96
CA VAL A 252 6.37 12.16 -3.89
C VAL A 252 6.86 13.59 -3.85
N ARG A 253 6.33 14.48 -4.70
CA ARG A 253 6.68 15.91 -4.66
C ARG A 253 6.35 16.56 -3.31
N ARG A 254 5.20 16.25 -2.69
CA ARG A 254 4.84 16.83 -1.38
C ARG A 254 5.69 16.26 -0.24
N VAL A 255 6.08 14.98 -0.30
CA VAL A 255 7.08 14.39 0.60
C VAL A 255 8.43 15.07 0.40
N ASP A 256 8.89 15.24 -0.84
CA ASP A 256 10.15 15.90 -1.17
C ASP A 256 10.15 17.38 -0.77
N GLU A 257 9.04 18.10 -0.93
CA GLU A 257 8.85 19.48 -0.47
C GLU A 257 8.80 19.56 1.06
N TRP A 258 8.18 18.60 1.74
CA TRP A 258 8.15 18.53 3.19
C TRP A 258 9.53 18.19 3.77
N VAL A 259 10.23 17.21 3.19
CA VAL A 259 11.62 16.88 3.51
C VAL A 259 12.49 18.11 3.21
N GLY A 260 12.37 18.76 2.05
CA GLY A 260 13.12 19.96 1.72
C GLY A 260 12.87 21.13 2.69
N SER A 261 11.63 21.31 3.15
CA SER A 261 11.24 22.40 4.05
C SER A 261 11.51 22.15 5.53
N ARG A 262 11.61 20.89 5.97
CA ARG A 262 11.90 20.51 7.38
C ARG A 262 13.33 20.02 7.58
N CYS A 263 13.87 19.33 6.59
CA CYS A 263 15.23 18.78 6.57
C CYS A 263 16.20 19.65 5.77
N GLY A 264 15.89 20.93 5.52
CA GLY A 264 16.86 21.93 5.03
C GLY A 264 18.10 22.09 5.94
N TRP A 265 18.11 21.41 7.10
CA TRP A 265 19.21 21.29 8.07
C TRP A 265 19.64 19.85 8.39
N VAL A 266 19.07 18.83 7.72
CA VAL A 266 19.73 17.53 7.69
C VAL A 266 20.79 17.65 6.62
N ASP A 267 22.00 17.94 7.05
CA ASP A 267 23.17 17.96 6.18
C ASP A 267 23.42 16.51 5.72
N GLY A 268 22.70 16.11 4.66
CA GLY A 268 22.86 14.82 4.00
C GLY A 268 24.30 14.63 3.53
N GLU A 269 25.00 15.73 3.23
CA GLU A 269 26.43 15.74 2.96
C GLU A 269 27.23 15.31 4.20
N ALA A 270 26.99 15.89 5.37
CA ALA A 270 27.64 15.47 6.62
C ALA A 270 27.30 14.03 7.00
N MET A 271 26.07 13.57 6.76
CA MET A 271 25.69 12.17 7.00
C MET A 271 26.45 11.21 6.08
N VAL A 272 26.50 11.50 4.78
CA VAL A 272 27.23 10.68 3.80
C VAL A 272 28.74 10.76 4.07
N ARG A 273 29.31 11.93 4.40
CA ARG A 273 30.71 12.10 4.79
C ARG A 273 31.06 11.30 6.04
N ARG A 274 30.21 11.33 7.07
CA ARG A 274 30.37 10.52 8.28
C ARG A 274 30.32 9.03 7.95
N LYS A 275 29.38 8.60 7.10
CA LYS A 275 29.28 7.20 6.70
C LYS A 275 30.47 6.74 5.86
N ALA A 276 30.98 7.60 4.98
CA ALA A 276 32.19 7.35 4.22
C ALA A 276 33.40 7.19 5.14
N THR A 277 33.48 8.03 6.18
CA THR A 277 34.56 7.96 7.17
C THR A 277 34.49 6.67 7.99
N GLU A 278 33.29 6.26 8.43
CA GLU A 278 33.06 5.00 9.15
C GLU A 278 33.45 3.78 8.31
N VAL A 279 32.93 3.70 7.07
CA VAL A 279 33.24 2.59 6.16
C VAL A 279 34.73 2.60 5.77
N GLY A 280 35.30 3.78 5.61
CA GLY A 280 36.71 3.95 5.28
C GLY A 280 37.65 3.55 6.40
N ALA A 281 37.27 3.75 7.67
CA ALA A 281 38.05 3.36 8.84
C ALA A 281 38.22 1.83 8.97
N GLU A 282 37.34 1.06 8.35
CA GLU A 282 37.40 -0.41 8.27
C GLU A 282 38.18 -0.92 7.05
N SER A 283 38.61 -0.02 6.16
CA SER A 283 39.33 -0.34 4.92
C SER A 283 40.80 0.09 4.98
N ASP A 284 41.69 -0.68 4.34
CA ASP A 284 43.12 -0.31 4.22
C ASP A 284 43.35 0.95 3.38
N THR A 285 42.31 1.46 2.72
CA THR A 285 42.33 2.66 1.86
C THR A 285 41.72 3.89 2.54
N GLY A 286 41.35 3.79 3.82
CA GLY A 286 40.85 4.92 4.60
C GLY A 286 39.60 5.57 4.00
N ALA A 287 39.49 6.90 4.11
CA ALA A 287 38.33 7.65 3.61
C ALA A 287 38.06 7.44 2.11
N LEU A 288 39.10 7.22 1.28
CA LEU A 288 38.95 6.89 -0.14
C LEU A 288 38.18 5.59 -0.35
N GLY A 289 38.48 4.55 0.44
CA GLY A 289 37.77 3.27 0.41
C GLY A 289 36.29 3.41 0.76
N GLY A 290 35.98 4.23 1.76
CA GLY A 290 34.61 4.55 2.13
C GLY A 290 33.82 5.26 1.04
N TRP A 291 34.42 6.25 0.38
CA TRP A 291 33.80 6.94 -0.75
C TRP A 291 33.58 6.01 -1.96
N LEU A 292 34.55 5.15 -2.26
CA LEU A 292 34.42 4.14 -3.32
C LEU A 292 33.35 3.09 -2.99
N ALA A 293 33.20 2.68 -1.73
CA ALA A 293 32.14 1.78 -1.30
C ALA A 293 30.75 2.43 -1.46
N ILE A 294 30.60 3.70 -1.07
CA ILE A 294 29.34 4.45 -1.21
C ILE A 294 29.01 4.68 -2.69
N SER A 295 30.00 4.92 -3.55
CA SER A 295 29.82 5.09 -5.00
C SER A 295 29.17 3.89 -5.71
N ARG A 296 29.12 2.72 -5.05
CA ARG A 296 28.55 1.47 -5.57
C ARG A 296 27.11 1.25 -5.14
N VAL A 297 26.60 2.07 -4.20
CA VAL A 297 25.18 2.06 -3.86
C VAL A 297 24.42 2.64 -5.06
N ASP A 298 23.46 1.88 -5.58
CA ASP A 298 22.60 2.31 -6.68
C ASP A 298 21.53 3.29 -6.18
N TYR A 299 22.00 4.44 -5.70
CA TYR A 299 21.18 5.51 -5.15
C TYR A 299 21.67 6.85 -5.71
N PRO A 300 21.13 7.26 -6.87
CA PRO A 300 21.58 8.45 -7.59
C PRO A 300 21.62 9.77 -6.82
N PRO A 301 20.73 10.04 -5.83
CA PRO A 301 20.80 11.28 -5.05
C PRO A 301 22.11 11.50 -4.29
N VAL A 302 22.89 10.44 -4.00
CA VAL A 302 24.16 10.53 -3.26
C VAL A 302 25.38 10.67 -4.18
N TRP A 303 25.24 10.36 -5.47
CA TRP A 303 26.35 10.37 -6.42
C TRP A 303 27.04 11.73 -6.63
N PRO A 304 26.34 12.89 -6.61
CA PRO A 304 27.01 14.19 -6.70
C PRO A 304 28.00 14.44 -5.57
N THR A 305 27.61 14.15 -4.32
CA THR A 305 28.49 14.28 -3.16
C THR A 305 29.70 13.35 -3.25
N VAL A 306 29.50 12.13 -3.75
CA VAL A 306 30.57 11.15 -3.94
C VAL A 306 31.54 11.58 -5.04
N ALA A 307 31.03 12.07 -6.16
CA ALA A 307 31.85 12.59 -7.26
C ALA A 307 32.70 13.78 -6.79
N ASP A 308 32.09 14.73 -6.08
CA ASP A 308 32.77 15.90 -5.52
C ASP A 308 33.85 15.50 -4.49
N ALA A 309 33.59 14.47 -3.67
CA ALA A 309 34.58 13.96 -2.72
C ALA A 309 35.73 13.24 -3.43
N LEU A 310 35.45 12.41 -4.44
CA LEU A 310 36.46 11.64 -5.18
C LEU A 310 37.32 12.52 -6.10
N LEU A 311 36.82 13.69 -6.53
CA LEU A 311 37.62 14.72 -7.18
C LEU A 311 38.82 15.14 -6.32
N ALA A 312 38.63 15.27 -5.01
CA ALA A 312 39.72 15.61 -4.08
C ALA A 312 40.80 14.51 -3.98
N TYR A 313 40.49 13.29 -4.44
CA TYR A 313 41.41 12.16 -4.54
C TYR A 313 41.94 11.94 -5.97
N GLY A 314 41.70 12.88 -6.89
CA GLY A 314 42.23 12.85 -8.26
C GLY A 314 41.29 12.25 -9.31
N ALA A 315 40.03 11.95 -8.97
CA ALA A 315 39.05 11.49 -9.95
C ALA A 315 38.82 12.52 -11.08
N PRO A 316 38.39 12.08 -12.29
CA PRO A 316 37.94 12.99 -13.33
C PRO A 316 36.65 13.71 -12.91
N ALA A 317 36.52 14.97 -13.31
CA ALA A 317 35.27 15.70 -13.14
C ALA A 317 34.17 15.07 -13.98
N VAL A 318 33.06 14.71 -13.34
CA VAL A 318 31.89 14.13 -13.98
C VAL A 318 30.68 15.04 -13.77
N PHE A 319 29.87 15.20 -14.81
CA PHE A 319 28.67 16.01 -14.75
C PHE A 319 27.46 15.11 -14.53
N LEU A 320 26.87 15.20 -13.34
CA LEU A 320 25.67 14.46 -12.98
C LEU A 320 24.45 15.37 -13.11
N ASN A 321 23.41 14.86 -13.78
CA ASN A 321 22.12 15.54 -13.89
C ASN A 321 21.39 15.44 -12.55
N ARG A 322 21.51 16.47 -11.71
CA ARG A 322 20.89 16.54 -10.38
C ARG A 322 19.36 16.68 -10.44
N GLN A 323 18.80 17.09 -11.57
CA GLN A 323 17.36 17.28 -11.76
C GLN A 323 16.65 16.01 -12.23
N GLU A 324 17.40 15.05 -12.79
CA GLU A 324 16.89 13.77 -13.25
C GLU A 324 17.81 12.64 -12.75
N PRO A 325 17.67 12.23 -11.48
CA PRO A 325 18.62 11.30 -10.85
C PRO A 325 18.70 9.93 -11.55
N SER A 326 17.60 9.48 -12.16
CA SER A 326 17.51 8.22 -12.92
C SER A 326 18.06 8.28 -14.35
N ASP A 327 18.63 9.42 -14.78
CA ASP A 327 19.23 9.56 -16.11
C ASP A 327 20.33 8.48 -16.32
N PRO A 328 20.24 7.65 -17.38
CA PRO A 328 21.24 6.61 -17.66
C PRO A 328 22.68 7.15 -17.75
N ARG A 329 22.84 8.43 -18.12
CA ARG A 329 24.15 9.11 -18.18
C ARG A 329 24.81 9.24 -16.82
N ASN A 330 24.02 9.33 -15.74
CA ASN A 330 24.55 9.38 -14.37
C ASN A 330 25.20 8.05 -13.97
N GLY A 331 24.58 6.92 -14.32
CA GLY A 331 25.13 5.59 -14.05
C GLY A 331 26.44 5.33 -14.80
N GLU A 332 26.49 5.76 -16.06
CA GLU A 332 27.69 5.70 -16.90
C GLU A 332 28.82 6.59 -16.36
N ALA A 333 28.52 7.82 -15.96
CA ALA A 333 29.49 8.74 -15.34
C ALA A 333 30.07 8.16 -14.04
N MET A 334 29.23 7.56 -13.19
CA MET A 334 29.69 6.91 -11.96
C MET A 334 30.50 5.63 -12.22
N ARG A 335 30.21 4.92 -13.31
CA ARG A 335 31.03 3.77 -13.74
C ARG A 335 32.44 4.21 -14.13
N GLN A 336 32.55 5.23 -14.97
CA GLN A 336 33.85 5.81 -15.37
C GLN A 336 34.65 6.31 -14.16
N LEU A 337 33.96 6.95 -13.20
CA LEU A 337 34.59 7.45 -11.99
C LEU A 337 35.14 6.31 -11.11
N ARG A 338 34.43 5.17 -11.00
CA ARG A 338 34.90 3.99 -10.27
C ARG A 338 36.08 3.31 -10.95
N GLU A 339 36.08 3.23 -12.29
CA GLU A 339 37.14 2.62 -13.08
C GLU A 339 38.47 3.37 -13.00
N HIS A 340 38.44 4.66 -12.62
CA HIS A 340 39.63 5.49 -12.44
C HIS A 340 40.52 5.06 -11.26
N PHE A 341 39.95 4.40 -10.24
CA PHE A 341 40.69 3.99 -9.06
C PHE A 341 41.01 2.48 -9.15
N PRO A 342 42.29 2.09 -9.27
CA PRO A 342 42.69 0.69 -9.41
C PRO A 342 42.73 0.01 -8.03
N VAL A 343 41.58 -0.09 -7.36
CA VAL A 343 41.47 -0.76 -6.06
C VAL A 343 40.84 -2.14 -6.28
N THR A 344 41.58 -3.20 -5.93
CA THR A 344 41.13 -4.60 -6.04
C THR A 344 39.94 -4.87 -5.10
N MET A 345 38.98 -5.65 -5.60
CA MET A 345 37.70 -5.95 -4.94
C MET A 345 37.81 -6.49 -3.51
N GLU A 346 38.88 -7.22 -3.19
CA GLU A 346 39.13 -7.79 -1.86
C GLU A 346 39.54 -6.74 -0.81
N ALA A 347 40.11 -5.61 -1.23
CA ALA A 347 40.58 -4.55 -0.32
C ALA A 347 39.45 -3.60 0.14
N LEU A 348 38.28 -3.64 -0.52
CA LEU A 348 37.13 -2.78 -0.25
C LEU A 348 35.93 -3.53 0.34
N ALA A 349 36.02 -4.85 0.48
CA ALA A 349 34.97 -5.63 1.14
C ALA A 349 35.00 -5.27 2.63
N PRO A 350 33.95 -4.64 3.19
CA PRO A 350 33.89 -4.46 4.63
C PRO A 350 34.01 -5.85 5.28
N LYS A 351 34.89 -5.99 6.27
CA LYS A 351 35.02 -7.23 7.05
C LYS A 351 33.78 -7.35 7.93
N TRP A 352 32.66 -7.79 7.36
CA TRP A 352 31.47 -8.11 8.13
C TRP A 352 31.81 -9.32 8.99
N SER A 353 32.30 -9.08 10.20
CA SER A 353 32.33 -10.12 11.22
C SER A 353 30.87 -10.43 11.52
N SER A 354 30.40 -11.59 11.08
CA SER A 354 29.16 -12.18 11.54
C SER A 354 29.30 -12.58 13.01
N LYS A 355 29.38 -11.59 13.90
CA LYS A 355 29.07 -11.83 15.31
C LYS A 355 27.56 -11.73 15.45
N PRO A 356 26.85 -12.81 15.80
CA PRO A 356 25.43 -12.73 16.09
C PRO A 356 25.24 -11.71 17.22
N ALA A 357 24.32 -10.78 17.00
CA ALA A 357 23.92 -9.82 18.02
C ALA A 357 23.47 -10.57 19.27
N GLN A 358 24.27 -10.53 20.33
CA GLN A 358 23.78 -10.87 21.66
C GLN A 358 22.89 -9.70 22.10
N VAL A 359 21.59 -9.93 21.98
CA VAL A 359 20.55 -9.10 22.60
C VAL A 359 20.78 -9.14 24.12
N ARG A 360 20.92 -7.97 24.73
CA ARG A 360 20.69 -7.77 26.17
C ARG A 360 19.43 -6.94 26.35
#